data_AF-A0A8H6QP47-F1
#
_entry.id   AF-A0A8H6QP47-F1
#
_cell.length_a   1.000
_cell.length_b   1.000
_cell.length_c   1.000
_cell.angle_alpha   90.00
_cell.angle_beta   90.00
_cell.angle_gamma   90.00
#
_symmetry.space_group_name_H-M   'P 1'
#
loop_
_entity.id
_entity.type
_entity.pdbx_description
1 polymer ?
#
loop_
_entity_poly.entity_id
_entity_poly.type
_entity_poly.pdbx_seq_one_letter_code
_entity_poly.pdbx_strand_id
1 'polypeptide(L)' 'MPKSSKINESYLLKACEAAQAQKKPNISKIAREYGVPYATLHDRVKKGVHSQFANKPVNKALQGYQEEALIQWIVYIHN' A
#
# COMPACT_ATOMS: atom_id res chain seq x y z
N MET A 1 10.86 -24.07 -14.36
CA MET A 1 10.79 -22.69 -13.78
C MET A 1 11.06 -22.79 -12.30
N PRO A 2 12.04 -22.06 -11.71
CA PRO A 2 12.30 -22.19 -10.29
C PRO A 2 11.15 -21.58 -9.48
N LYS A 3 10.90 -22.26 -8.37
CA LYS A 3 9.72 -22.20 -7.50
C LYS A 3 9.58 -20.82 -6.84
N SER A 4 8.34 -20.42 -6.56
CA SER A 4 8.02 -19.21 -5.80
C SER A 4 8.77 -19.22 -4.48
N SER A 5 9.90 -18.52 -4.42
CA SER A 5 10.57 -18.18 -3.18
C SER A 5 9.52 -17.49 -2.33
N LYS A 6 9.22 -18.01 -1.13
CA LYS A 6 8.38 -17.31 -0.15
C LYS A 6 9.02 -15.96 0.06
N ILE A 7 8.49 -14.93 -0.61
CA ILE A 7 8.97 -13.58 -0.43
C ILE A 7 8.59 -13.23 1.00
N ASN A 8 9.59 -13.03 1.85
CA ASN A 8 9.35 -12.60 3.21
C ASN A 8 8.73 -11.21 3.16
N GLU A 9 7.43 -11.16 3.38
CA GLU A 9 6.61 -9.96 3.27
C GLU A 9 7.08 -8.85 4.22
N SER A 10 7.64 -9.22 5.37
CA SER A 10 8.23 -8.28 6.33
C SER A 10 9.44 -7.52 5.76
N TYR A 11 10.36 -8.19 5.07
CA TYR A 11 11.50 -7.53 4.43
C TYR A 11 11.05 -6.67 3.25
N LEU A 12 10.02 -7.11 2.54
CA LEU A 12 9.43 -6.37 1.42
C LEU A 12 8.75 -5.07 1.88
N LEU A 13 8.08 -5.09 3.03
CA LEU A 13 7.51 -3.88 3.64
C LEU A 13 8.60 -2.90 4.06
N LYS A 14 9.63 -3.35 4.77
CA LYS A 14 10.77 -2.50 5.18
C LYS A 14 11.50 -1.90 3.98
N ALA A 15 11.70 -2.68 2.91
CA ALA A 15 12.29 -2.19 1.67
C ALA A 15 11.41 -1.13 0.98
N CYS A 16 10.08 -1.27 1.06
CA CYS A 16 9.14 -0.29 0.51
C CYS A 16 9.19 1.02 1.30
N GLU A 17 9.22 0.97 2.63
CA GLU A 17 9.38 2.13 3.51
C GLU A 17 10.70 2.86 3.23
N ALA A 18 11.80 2.13 3.13
CA ALA A 18 13.12 2.69 2.81
C ALA A 18 13.16 3.35 1.42
N ALA A 19 12.42 2.82 0.45
CA ALA A 19 12.28 3.42 -0.87
C ALA A 19 11.40 4.68 -0.85
N GLN A 20 10.32 4.70 -0.08
CA GLN A 20 9.45 5.88 0.04
C GLN A 20 10.12 7.04 0.80
N ALA A 21 11.03 6.75 1.72
CA ALA A 21 11.80 7.76 2.45
C ALA A 21 12.76 8.58 1.57
N GLN A 22 13.09 8.11 0.37
CA GLN A 22 14.01 8.79 -0.56
C GLN A 22 13.24 9.49 -1.69
N LYS A 23 13.57 10.75 -1.98
CA LYS A 23 12.97 11.50 -3.09
C LYS A 23 13.26 10.88 -4.48
N LYS A 24 14.40 10.20 -4.61
CA LYS A 24 14.80 9.43 -5.81
C LYS A 24 15.38 8.08 -5.35
N PRO A 25 14.53 7.08 -5.08
CA PRO A 25 14.99 5.82 -4.51
C PRO A 25 15.80 5.02 -5.52
N ASN A 26 16.98 4.55 -5.09
CA ASN A 26 17.72 3.54 -5.85
C ASN A 26 17.19 2.15 -5.50
N ILE A 27 16.11 1.76 -6.18
CA ILE A 27 15.37 0.51 -5.92
C ILE A 27 16.28 -0.72 -6.04
N SER A 28 17.25 -0.71 -6.97
CA SER A 28 18.21 -1.82 -7.13
C SER A 28 19.12 -1.98 -5.92
N LYS A 29 19.58 -0.87 -5.32
CA LYS A 29 20.38 -0.90 -4.10
C LYS A 29 19.56 -1.43 -2.92
N ILE A 30 18.35 -0.92 -2.75
CA ILE A 30 17.45 -1.31 -1.66
C ILE A 30 17.04 -2.78 -1.78
N ALA A 31 16.72 -3.25 -3.00
CA ALA A 31 16.38 -4.65 -3.23
C ALA A 31 17.51 -5.61 -2.78
N ARG A 32 18.77 -5.25 -3.07
CA ARG A 32 19.95 -6.02 -2.65
C ARG A 32 20.14 -5.99 -1.13
N GLU A 33 19.96 -4.83 -0.50
CA GLU A 33 20.13 -4.64 0.94
C GLU A 33 19.12 -5.46 1.75
N TYR A 34 17.87 -5.54 1.30
CA TYR A 34 16.80 -6.25 1.98
C TYR A 34 16.58 -7.68 1.45
N GLY A 35 17.38 -8.13 0.48
CA GLY A 35 17.28 -9.47 -0.11
C GLY A 35 15.96 -9.75 -0.83
N VAL A 36 15.31 -8.71 -1.37
CA VAL A 36 14.02 -8.82 -2.06
C VAL A 36 14.19 -8.72 -3.58
N PRO A 37 13.34 -9.41 -4.37
CA PRO A 37 13.39 -9.28 -5.82
C PRO A 37 13.10 -7.84 -6.27
N TYR A 38 13.94 -7.33 -7.17
CA TYR A 38 13.80 -5.97 -7.72
C TYR A 38 12.42 -5.73 -8.33
N ALA A 39 11.93 -6.64 -9.17
CA ALA A 39 10.64 -6.52 -9.84
C ALA A 39 9.49 -6.35 -8.82
N THR A 40 9.49 -7.17 -7.76
CA THR A 40 8.48 -7.10 -6.70
C THR A 40 8.53 -5.79 -5.94
N LEU A 41 9.73 -5.32 -5.58
CA LEU A 41 9.90 -4.05 -4.87
C LEU A 41 9.49 -2.86 -5.75
N HIS A 42 9.92 -2.85 -7.00
CA HIS A 42 9.57 -1.82 -7.98
C HIS A 42 8.05 -1.71 -8.17
N ASP A 43 7.38 -2.84 -8.38
CA ASP A 43 5.93 -2.86 -8.56
C ASP A 43 5.19 -2.39 -7.31
N ARG A 44 5.64 -2.79 -6.12
CA ARG A 44 5.04 -2.31 -4.86
C ARG A 44 5.27 -0.82 -4.62
N VAL A 45 6.47 -0.30 -4.88
CA VAL A 45 6.74 1.14 -4.72
C VAL A 45 5.88 1.94 -5.70
N LYS A 46 5.78 1.51 -6.96
CA LYS A 46 4.94 2.17 -7.97
C LYS A 46 3.44 2.10 -7.62
N LYS A 47 2.96 0.94 -7.17
CA LYS A 47 1.55 0.75 -6.75
C LYS A 47 1.22 1.44 -5.43
N GLY A 48 2.15 1.54 -4.49
CA GLY A 48 1.97 2.29 -3.23
C GLY A 48 1.82 3.79 -3.47
N VAL A 49 2.54 4.35 -4.45
CA VAL A 49 2.36 5.73 -4.93
C VAL A 49 1.02 5.92 -5.63
N HIS A 50 0.49 4.87 -6.28
CA HIS A 50 -0.84 4.85 -6.88
C HIS A 50 -1.80 3.99 -6.05
N SER A 51 -1.90 4.29 -4.75
CA SER A 51 -2.97 3.69 -3.94
C SER A 51 -4.27 3.79 -4.73
N GLN A 52 -4.83 2.64 -5.10
CA GLN A 52 -6.09 2.57 -5.84
C GLN A 52 -7.23 3.27 -5.08
N PHE A 53 -7.01 3.55 -3.78
CA PHE A 53 -7.90 4.29 -2.88
C PHE A 53 -7.59 5.78 -2.74
N ALA A 54 -6.48 6.29 -3.32
CA ALA A 54 -6.22 7.73 -3.36
C ALA A 54 -7.21 8.47 -4.27
N ASN A 55 -7.80 7.74 -5.23
CA ASN A 55 -8.91 8.26 -6.01
C ASN A 55 -10.16 8.25 -5.13
N LYS A 56 -10.60 9.43 -4.68
CA LYS A 56 -11.99 9.59 -4.24
C LYS A 56 -12.88 9.10 -5.39
N PRO A 57 -13.81 8.17 -5.15
CA PRO A 57 -14.76 7.79 -6.18
C PRO A 57 -15.46 9.06 -6.67
N VAL A 58 -15.36 9.34 -7.96
CA VAL A 58 -15.93 10.56 -8.56
C VAL A 58 -17.45 10.58 -8.42
N ASN A 59 -18.06 9.40 -8.22
CA ASN A 59 -19.49 9.19 -8.03
C ASN A 59 -19.83 8.79 -6.58
N LYS A 60 -19.30 9.50 -5.58
CA LYS A 60 -19.77 9.30 -4.21
C LYS A 60 -21.21 9.83 -4.08
N ALA A 61 -22.15 8.92 -3.77
CA ALA A 61 -23.55 9.28 -3.48
C ALA A 61 -23.69 10.06 -2.16
N LEU A 62 -22.71 9.94 -1.26
CA LEU A 62 -22.72 10.53 0.07
C LEU A 62 -21.47 11.39 0.31
N GLN A 63 -21.68 12.51 0.99
CA GLN A 63 -20.63 13.35 1.55
C GLN A 63 -20.02 12.67 2.77
N GLY A 64 -18.76 13.02 3.11
CA GLY A 64 -18.05 12.38 4.22
C GLY A 64 -18.79 12.44 5.57
N TYR A 65 -19.46 13.56 5.87
CA TYR A 65 -20.26 13.67 7.10
C TYR A 65 -21.50 12.75 7.11
N GLN A 66 -22.05 12.40 5.94
CA GLN A 66 -23.18 11.47 5.83
C GLN A 66 -22.72 10.03 6.04
N GLU A 67 -21.54 9.68 5.52
CA GLU A 67 -20.90 8.39 5.79
C GLU A 67 -20.65 8.21 7.29
N GLU A 68 -20.09 9.23 7.96
CA GLU A 68 -19.85 9.22 9.42
C GLU A 68 -21.13 9.11 10.25
N ALA A 69 -22.19 9.84 9.87
CA ALA A 69 -23.47 9.76 10.57
C ALA A 69 -24.10 8.35 10.47
N LEU A 70 -23.99 7.69 9.31
CA LEU A 70 -24.45 6.32 9.13
C LEU A 70 -23.62 5.33 9.95
N ILE A 71 -22.30 5.50 10.02
CA ILE A 71 -21.43 4.65 10.84
C ILE A 71 -21.82 4.76 12.32
N GLN A 72 -21.99 5.98 12.83
CA GLN A 72 -22.41 6.20 14.22
C GLN A 72 -23.79 5.59 14.52
N TRP A 73 -24.73 5.71 13.58
CA TRP A 73 -26.06 5.11 13.72
C TRP A 73 -26.02 3.57 13.74
N ILE A 74 -25.21 2.95 12.87
CA ILE A 74 -25.02 1.49 12.86
C ILE A 74 -24.41 1.02 14.18
N VAL A 75 -23.40 1.72 14.70
CA VAL A 75 -22.77 1.42 15.99
C VAL A 75 -23.76 1.56 17.14
N TYR A 76 -24.64 2.56 17.08
CA TYR A 76 -25.69 2.77 18.08
C TYR A 76 -26.74 1.65 18.08
N ILE A 77 -27.12 1.12 16.93
CA ILE A 77 -28.15 0.07 16.82
C ILE A 77 -27.64 -1.33 17.23
N HIS A 78 -26.34 -1.57 17.13
CA HIS A 78 -25.74 -2.86 17.48
C HIS A 78 -25.22 -2.94 18.92
N ASN A 79 -25.39 -1.86 19.71
CA ASN A 79 -25.19 -1.81 21.17
C ASN A 79 -26.55 -1.82 21.88
#